data_AF-A0A7K3GH04-F1
#
_entry.id   AF-A0A7K3GH04-F1
#
_cell.length_a   1.000
_cell.length_b   1.000
_cell.length_c   1.000
_cell.angle_alpha   90.00
_cell.angle_beta   90.00
_cell.angle_gamma   90.00
#
_symmetry.space_group_name_H-M   'P 1'
#
loop_
_entity.id
_entity.type
_entity.pdbx_description
1 polymer ?
#
loop_
_entity_poly.entity_id
_entity_poly.type
_entity_poly.pdbx_seq_one_letter_code
_entity_poly.pdbx_strand_id
1 'polypeptide(L)'
;MTDTATAPPGAVRLNTATVTQYLSSQSSLAASLTGDDEGRRRVALLRSAPQWDGPAEPLWGEGRTAGVAVAPSPLAVHELVLDHLAGRRPGPAVLVVLTDREQHELDPAILARVHKLRIDTVDSWDVVREAFGARQIDPRLKDVNWAAEALLDATPPGGWPAVPGGWLSRQYALT
;
A
#
# COMPACT_ATOMS: atom_id res chain seq x y z
N MET A 1 -6.71 -29.13 -1.28
CA MET A 1 -5.25 -29.12 -1.46
C MET A 1 -4.86 -27.64 -1.52
N THR A 2 -4.59 -27.04 -0.36
CA THR A 2 -4.24 -25.63 -0.25
C THR A 2 -2.79 -25.48 -0.68
N ASP A 3 -2.61 -25.01 -1.91
CA ASP A 3 -1.31 -24.65 -2.43
C ASP A 3 -0.86 -23.37 -1.70
N THR A 4 0.07 -23.52 -0.76
CA THR A 4 0.70 -22.38 -0.09
C THR A 4 1.68 -21.78 -1.08
N ALA A 5 1.17 -20.91 -1.96
CA ALA A 5 2.00 -20.08 -2.82
C ALA A 5 2.93 -19.27 -1.90
N THR A 6 4.19 -19.69 -1.84
CA THR A 6 5.26 -18.99 -1.13
C THR A 6 5.45 -17.67 -1.88
N ALA A 7 5.05 -16.56 -1.25
CA ALA A 7 5.26 -15.23 -1.82
C ALA A 7 6.74 -15.05 -2.17
N PRO A 8 7.09 -14.52 -3.35
CA PRO A 8 8.48 -14.27 -3.70
C PRO A 8 9.10 -13.34 -2.64
N PRO A 9 10.37 -13.56 -2.26
CA PRO A 9 11.05 -12.72 -1.27
C PRO A 9 11.03 -11.25 -1.73
N GLY A 10 10.46 -10.35 -0.92
CA GLY A 10 10.46 -8.91 -1.16
C GLY A 10 9.08 -8.22 -1.16
N ALA A 11 7.99 -8.98 -1.20
CA ALA A 11 6.63 -8.46 -1.21
C ALA A 11 6.12 -8.21 0.22
N VAL A 12 6.38 -7.03 0.77
CA VAL A 12 5.96 -6.64 2.13
C VAL A 12 4.42 -6.59 2.22
N ARG A 13 3.82 -7.14 3.28
CA ARG A 13 2.38 -7.04 3.54
C ARG A 13 2.04 -5.62 3.99
N LEU A 14 1.06 -4.99 3.34
CA LEU A 14 0.65 -3.62 3.69
C LEU A 14 -0.51 -3.64 4.68
N ASN A 15 -0.50 -2.67 5.60
CA ASN A 15 -1.58 -2.43 6.56
C ASN A 15 -2.41 -1.18 6.19
N THR A 16 -3.51 -0.97 6.92
CA THR A 16 -4.44 0.15 6.70
C THR A 16 -3.74 1.51 6.74
N ALA A 17 -2.89 1.75 7.74
CA ALA A 17 -2.20 3.04 7.89
C ALA A 17 -1.29 3.34 6.69
N THR A 18 -0.55 2.34 6.22
CA THR A 18 0.37 2.49 5.09
C THR A 18 -0.37 2.83 3.79
N VAL A 19 -1.48 2.15 3.52
CA VAL A 19 -2.30 2.40 2.32
C VAL A 19 -2.95 3.78 2.38
N THR A 20 -3.54 4.18 3.52
CA THR A 20 -4.21 5.49 3.64
C THR A 20 -3.22 6.65 3.61
N GLN A 21 -2.01 6.47 4.17
CA GLN A 21 -0.93 7.44 4.06
C GLN A 21 -0.43 7.58 2.61
N TYR A 22 -0.18 6.45 1.93
CA TYR A 22 0.16 6.45 0.51
C TYR A 22 -0.87 7.25 -0.30
N LEU A 23 -2.15 6.93 -0.14
CA LEU A 23 -3.25 7.62 -0.84
C LEU A 23 -3.32 9.11 -0.48
N SER A 24 -3.11 9.47 0.78
CA SER A 24 -3.13 10.87 1.23
C SER A 24 -1.97 11.69 0.67
N SER A 25 -0.84 11.06 0.36
CA SER A 25 0.29 11.70 -0.32
C SER A 25 0.08 11.89 -1.83
N GLN A 26 -0.88 11.19 -2.45
CA GLN A 26 -1.16 11.31 -3.88
C GLN A 26 -2.15 12.46 -4.15
N SER A 27 -1.65 13.68 -4.30
CA SER A 27 -2.49 14.86 -4.59
C SER A 27 -3.42 14.68 -5.80
N SER A 28 -2.96 13.98 -6.85
CA SER A 28 -3.76 13.68 -8.04
C SER A 28 -4.93 12.70 -7.83
N LEU A 29 -4.99 12.01 -6.69
CA LEU A 29 -6.11 11.14 -6.32
C LEU A 29 -7.10 11.85 -5.37
N ALA A 30 -6.75 13.02 -4.82
CA ALA A 30 -7.50 13.65 -3.73
C ALA A 30 -8.99 13.85 -4.03
N ALA A 31 -9.34 14.40 -5.20
CA ALA A 31 -10.73 14.61 -5.59
C ALA A 31 -11.51 13.29 -5.80
N SER A 32 -10.85 12.24 -6.30
CA SER A 32 -11.49 10.93 -6.46
C SER A 32 -11.70 10.22 -5.11
N LEU A 33 -10.86 10.51 -4.11
CA LEU A 33 -10.96 9.92 -2.76
C LEU A 33 -12.13 10.48 -1.95
N THR A 34 -12.54 11.72 -2.19
CA THR A 34 -13.70 12.37 -1.53
C THR A 34 -15.01 12.19 -2.31
N GLY A 35 -14.93 11.70 -3.56
CA GLY A 35 -16.10 11.53 -4.44
C GLY A 35 -16.43 12.76 -5.29
N ASP A 36 -15.60 13.80 -5.25
CA ASP A 36 -15.83 15.08 -5.94
C ASP A 36 -15.48 15.04 -7.45
N ASP A 37 -14.72 14.04 -7.92
CA ASP A 37 -14.25 13.91 -9.32
C ASP A 37 -15.28 13.24 -10.26
N GLU A 38 -16.57 13.61 -10.17
CA GLU A 38 -17.67 13.12 -11.03
C GLU A 38 -17.70 11.59 -11.26
N GLY A 39 -17.31 10.80 -10.24
CA GLY A 39 -17.26 9.34 -10.35
C GLY A 39 -16.14 8.81 -11.25
N ARG A 40 -15.15 9.62 -11.60
CA ARG A 40 -14.00 9.21 -12.42
C ARG A 40 -13.16 8.20 -11.65
N ARG A 41 -13.24 6.95 -12.10
CA ARG A 41 -12.60 5.83 -11.42
C ARG A 41 -11.09 5.81 -11.64
N ARG A 42 -10.36 5.46 -10.56
CA ARG A 42 -8.90 5.36 -10.52
C ARG A 42 -8.49 4.01 -9.94
N VAL A 43 -7.38 3.50 -10.44
CA VAL A 43 -6.73 2.32 -9.86
C VAL A 43 -5.28 2.66 -9.52
N ALA A 44 -4.83 2.34 -8.32
CA ALA A 44 -3.42 2.36 -7.95
C ALA A 44 -2.94 0.93 -7.73
N LEU A 45 -1.78 0.58 -8.31
CA LEU A 45 -1.14 -0.71 -8.10
C LEU A 45 -0.04 -0.55 -7.06
N LEU A 46 -0.09 -1.33 -5.99
CA LEU A 46 0.97 -1.36 -4.98
C LEU A 46 1.63 -2.73 -4.93
N ARG A 47 2.96 -2.72 -4.94
CA ARG A 47 3.78 -3.91 -4.75
C ARG A 47 3.72 -4.31 -3.28
N SER A 48 3.15 -5.49 -3.01
CA SER A 48 3.02 -6.02 -1.64
C SER A 48 2.79 -7.53 -1.66
N ALA A 49 2.81 -8.20 -0.51
CA ALA A 49 2.17 -9.51 -0.43
C ALA A 49 0.70 -9.38 -0.89
N PRO A 50 0.12 -10.38 -1.60
CA PRO A 50 -1.26 -10.30 -2.07
C PRO A 50 -2.21 -10.68 -0.92
N GLN A 51 -2.08 -9.97 0.20
CA GLN A 51 -2.77 -10.20 1.46
C GLN A 51 -3.26 -8.87 2.02
N TRP A 52 -4.42 -8.89 2.67
CA TRP A 52 -5.04 -7.71 3.26
C TRP A 52 -5.95 -8.12 4.42
N ASP A 53 -5.64 -7.65 5.63
CA ASP A 53 -6.50 -7.91 6.81
C ASP A 53 -7.20 -6.62 7.28
N GLY A 54 -7.05 -5.52 6.53
CA GLY A 54 -7.77 -4.28 6.78
C GLY A 54 -9.20 -4.31 6.27
N PRO A 55 -9.99 -3.25 6.52
CA PRO A 55 -11.32 -3.11 5.92
C PRO A 55 -11.21 -3.09 4.38
N ALA A 56 -12.19 -3.66 3.69
CA ALA A 56 -12.23 -3.65 2.21
C ALA A 56 -12.36 -2.22 1.65
N GLU A 57 -12.96 -1.32 2.42
CA GLU A 57 -13.13 0.10 2.10
C GLU A 57 -12.73 0.93 3.32
N PRO A 58 -11.42 1.15 3.57
CA PRO A 58 -10.99 2.04 4.65
C PRO A 58 -11.58 3.44 4.49
N LEU A 59 -12.02 4.00 5.61
CA LEU A 59 -12.42 5.39 5.75
C LEU A 59 -11.39 6.11 6.61
N TRP A 60 -10.91 7.25 6.15
CA TRP A 60 -10.00 8.11 6.91
C TRP A 60 -10.36 9.58 6.67
N GLY A 61 -9.61 10.49 7.30
CA GLY A 61 -9.95 11.91 7.46
C GLY A 61 -10.64 12.61 6.28
N GLU A 62 -11.49 13.59 6.60
CA GLU A 62 -12.26 14.39 5.61
C GLU A 62 -13.15 13.54 4.67
N GLY A 63 -13.60 12.36 5.14
CA GLY A 63 -14.50 11.49 4.37
C GLY A 63 -13.84 10.74 3.22
N ARG A 64 -12.49 10.67 3.21
CA ARG A 64 -11.75 9.95 2.18
C ARG A 64 -11.98 8.45 2.27
N THR A 65 -12.17 7.82 1.12
CA THR A 65 -12.35 6.37 1.00
C THR A 65 -11.73 5.81 -0.27
N ALA A 66 -11.32 4.53 -0.21
CA ALA A 66 -10.85 3.76 -1.35
C ALA A 66 -11.20 2.28 -1.15
N GLY A 67 -11.46 1.56 -2.22
CA GLY A 67 -11.50 0.10 -2.18
C GLY A 67 -10.09 -0.47 -2.13
N VAL A 68 -9.90 -1.58 -1.42
CA VAL A 68 -8.64 -2.33 -1.39
C VAL A 68 -8.91 -3.77 -1.80
N ALA A 69 -8.11 -4.29 -2.73
CA ALA A 69 -8.23 -5.65 -3.22
C ALA A 69 -6.86 -6.27 -3.44
N VAL A 70 -6.80 -7.59 -3.29
CA VAL A 70 -5.58 -8.38 -3.51
C VAL A 70 -5.62 -9.05 -4.88
N ALA A 71 -4.46 -9.10 -5.54
CA ALA A 71 -4.29 -9.71 -6.86
C ALA A 71 -3.06 -10.63 -6.84
N PRO A 72 -3.24 -11.94 -6.64
CA PRO A 72 -2.14 -12.90 -6.54
C PRO A 72 -1.60 -13.35 -7.91
N SER A 73 -1.99 -12.71 -9.02
CA SER A 73 -1.54 -13.06 -10.38
C SER A 73 -1.72 -11.88 -11.35
N PRO A 74 -1.03 -11.87 -12.51
CA PRO A 74 -1.22 -10.82 -13.52
C PRO A 74 -2.66 -10.78 -14.06
N LEU A 75 -3.30 -11.94 -14.18
CA LEU A 75 -4.71 -12.05 -14.59
C LEU A 75 -5.64 -11.41 -13.56
N ALA A 76 -5.43 -11.66 -12.27
CA ALA A 76 -6.23 -11.04 -11.21
C ALA A 76 -6.08 -9.51 -11.23
N VAL A 77 -4.87 -8.98 -11.48
CA VAL A 77 -4.66 -7.53 -11.67
C VAL A 77 -5.50 -7.02 -12.85
N HIS A 78 -5.46 -7.73 -13.98
CA HIS A 78 -6.18 -7.36 -15.19
C HIS A 78 -7.70 -7.27 -14.94
N GLU A 79 -8.30 -8.31 -14.36
CA GLU A 79 -9.74 -8.37 -14.06
C GLU A 79 -10.16 -7.25 -13.12
N LEU A 80 -9.44 -7.07 -12.00
CA LEU A 80 -9.74 -6.02 -11.02
C LEU A 80 -9.64 -4.61 -11.62
N VAL A 81 -8.62 -4.35 -12.44
CA VAL A 81 -8.46 -3.06 -13.12
C VAL A 81 -9.62 -2.82 -14.09
N LEU A 82 -9.92 -3.79 -14.96
CA LEU A 82 -10.97 -3.63 -15.97
C LEU A 82 -12.37 -3.52 -15.36
N ASP A 83 -12.70 -4.37 -14.39
CA ASP A 83 -14.01 -4.35 -13.74
C ASP A 83 -14.23 -3.06 -12.96
N HIS A 84 -13.18 -2.55 -12.30
CA HIS A 84 -13.26 -1.28 -11.61
C HIS A 84 -13.50 -0.15 -12.60
N LEU A 85 -12.66 -0.02 -13.63
CA LEU A 85 -12.76 1.09 -14.59
C LEU A 85 -14.05 1.04 -15.42
N ALA A 86 -14.59 -0.15 -15.67
CA ALA A 86 -15.89 -0.33 -16.34
C ALA A 86 -17.10 -0.11 -15.42
N GLY A 87 -16.89 0.20 -14.13
CA GLY A 87 -17.96 0.41 -13.17
C GLY A 87 -18.71 -0.87 -12.76
N ARG A 88 -18.21 -2.06 -13.14
CA ARG A 88 -18.80 -3.35 -12.77
C ARG A 88 -18.56 -3.72 -11.31
N ARG A 89 -17.55 -3.12 -10.69
CA ARG A 89 -17.27 -3.26 -9.27
C ARG A 89 -18.00 -2.17 -8.46
N PRO A 90 -18.83 -2.51 -7.45
CA PRO A 90 -19.34 -1.52 -6.51
C PRO A 90 -18.21 -0.98 -5.61
N GLY A 91 -18.43 0.19 -5.01
CA GLY A 91 -17.50 0.78 -4.04
C GLY A 91 -16.94 2.15 -4.47
N PRO A 92 -15.93 2.65 -3.75
CA PRO A 92 -15.31 3.96 -3.96
C PRO A 92 -14.75 4.16 -5.37
N ALA A 93 -14.57 5.42 -5.79
CA ALA A 93 -13.99 5.73 -7.11
C ALA A 93 -12.52 5.30 -7.23
N VAL A 94 -11.79 5.23 -6.12
CA VAL A 94 -10.39 4.77 -6.08
C VAL A 94 -10.33 3.31 -5.64
N LEU A 95 -9.60 2.49 -6.39
CA LEU A 95 -9.25 1.12 -6.03
C LEU A 95 -7.73 0.99 -5.88
N VAL A 96 -7.29 0.44 -4.76
CA VAL A 96 -5.92 -0.01 -4.55
C VAL A 96 -5.85 -1.52 -4.79
N VAL A 97 -4.97 -1.94 -5.70
CA VAL A 97 -4.71 -3.35 -5.97
C VAL A 97 -3.34 -3.69 -5.40
N LEU A 98 -3.34 -4.60 -4.43
CA LEU A 98 -2.18 -5.14 -3.76
C LEU A 98 -1.71 -6.39 -4.50
N THR A 99 -0.51 -6.37 -5.06
CA THR A 99 -0.01 -7.48 -5.88
C THR A 99 1.45 -7.78 -5.60
N ASP A 100 1.77 -9.07 -5.64
CA ASP A 100 3.14 -9.55 -5.52
C ASP A 100 3.88 -9.68 -6.86
N ARG A 101 3.28 -9.15 -7.93
CA ARG A 101 3.84 -9.13 -9.28
C ARG A 101 4.76 -7.94 -9.49
N GLU A 102 5.82 -8.18 -10.25
CA GLU A 102 6.70 -7.15 -10.79
C GLU A 102 6.05 -6.44 -11.97
N GLN A 103 6.47 -5.20 -12.23
CA GLN A 103 5.89 -4.40 -13.30
C GLN A 103 6.03 -5.05 -14.68
N HIS A 104 7.15 -5.73 -14.95
CA HIS A 104 7.41 -6.39 -16.23
C HIS A 104 6.54 -7.64 -16.47
N GLU A 105 5.88 -8.15 -15.43
CA GLU A 105 4.93 -9.26 -15.55
C GLU A 105 3.53 -8.80 -15.99
N LEU A 106 3.26 -7.49 -15.97
CA LEU A 106 1.97 -6.92 -16.36
C LEU A 106 1.97 -6.42 -17.81
N ASP A 107 0.82 -6.58 -18.45
CA ASP A 107 0.56 -6.02 -19.79
C ASP A 107 0.72 -4.48 -19.76
N PRO A 108 1.56 -3.90 -20.64
CA PRO A 108 1.68 -2.44 -20.78
C PRO A 108 0.34 -1.72 -21.00
N ALA A 109 -0.62 -2.37 -21.64
CA ALA A 109 -1.96 -1.81 -21.82
C ALA A 109 -2.71 -1.67 -20.48
N ILE A 110 -2.54 -2.61 -19.56
CA ILE A 110 -3.10 -2.48 -18.20
C ILE A 110 -2.36 -1.39 -17.43
N LEU A 111 -1.04 -1.36 -17.48
CA LEU A 111 -0.24 -0.30 -16.85
C LEU A 111 -0.65 1.08 -17.36
N ALA A 112 -0.94 1.25 -18.65
CA ALA A 112 -1.37 2.52 -19.21
C ALA A 112 -2.70 3.08 -18.62
N ARG A 113 -3.45 2.26 -17.88
CA ARG A 113 -4.76 2.61 -17.30
C ARG A 113 -4.71 2.86 -15.79
N VAL A 114 -3.60 2.53 -15.13
CA VAL A 114 -3.46 2.70 -13.67
C VAL A 114 -2.73 4.00 -13.34
N HIS A 115 -2.89 4.45 -12.11
CA HIS A 115 -2.24 5.63 -11.57
C HIS A 115 -0.71 5.54 -11.74
N LYS A 116 -0.09 6.63 -12.21
CA LYS A 116 1.35 6.72 -12.55
C LYS A 116 1.87 5.73 -13.60
N LEU A 117 0.98 4.98 -14.26
CA LEU A 117 1.34 4.02 -15.30
C LEU A 117 2.30 2.91 -14.83
N ARG A 118 2.29 2.58 -13.54
CA ARG A 118 3.26 1.67 -12.91
C ARG A 118 2.70 0.96 -11.69
N ILE A 119 3.41 -0.08 -11.25
CA ILE A 119 3.29 -0.60 -9.87
C ILE A 119 4.15 0.28 -8.97
N ASP A 120 3.56 0.90 -7.96
CA ASP A 120 4.29 1.68 -6.96
C ASP A 120 4.77 0.74 -5.84
N THR A 121 5.96 0.98 -5.33
CA THR A 121 6.45 0.35 -4.10
C THR A 121 6.25 1.34 -2.96
N VAL A 122 5.50 0.96 -1.93
CA VAL A 122 5.47 1.78 -0.71
C VAL A 122 6.72 1.44 0.08
N ASP A 123 7.57 2.44 0.34
CA ASP A 123 8.68 2.25 1.26
C ASP A 123 8.10 2.17 2.68
N SER A 124 7.82 0.95 3.15
CA SER A 124 7.31 0.73 4.51
C SER A 124 8.26 1.30 5.57
N TRP A 125 9.55 1.47 5.26
CA TRP A 125 10.45 2.19 6.16
C TRP A 125 10.14 3.68 6.21
N ASP A 126 9.65 4.33 5.17
CA ASP A 126 9.19 5.72 5.29
C ASP A 126 7.99 5.86 6.23
N VAL A 127 7.10 4.87 6.27
CA VAL A 127 6.00 4.82 7.23
C VAL A 127 6.52 4.60 8.66
N VAL A 128 7.43 3.65 8.84
CA VAL A 128 8.10 3.42 10.14
C VAL A 128 8.85 4.68 10.58
N ARG A 129 9.52 5.38 9.66
CA ARG A 129 10.22 6.63 9.93
C ARG A 129 9.28 7.64 10.56
N GLU A 130 8.11 7.83 9.95
CA GLU A 130 7.10 8.78 10.42
C GLU A 130 6.45 8.31 11.73
N ALA A 131 6.13 7.03 11.86
CA ALA A 131 5.57 6.46 13.08
C ALA A 131 6.48 6.65 14.30
N PHE A 132 7.80 6.55 14.10
CA PHE A 132 8.81 6.77 15.13
C PHE A 132 9.24 8.24 15.27
N GLY A 133 8.64 9.18 14.52
CA GLY A 133 9.05 10.59 14.53
C GLY A 133 10.50 10.82 14.10
N ALA A 134 11.07 9.90 13.31
CA ALA A 134 12.43 9.96 12.85
C ALA A 134 12.56 10.86 11.61
N ARG A 135 13.73 11.48 11.45
CA ARG A 135 14.14 12.23 10.25
C ARG A 135 14.92 11.34 9.28
N GLN A 136 15.63 10.34 9.81
CA GLN A 136 16.45 9.40 9.04
C GLN A 136 16.30 7.98 9.57
N ILE A 137 16.52 7.01 8.70
CA ILE A 137 16.55 5.57 9.00
C ILE A 137 17.92 5.03 8.62
N ASP A 138 18.47 4.16 9.46
CA ASP A 138 19.66 3.37 9.12
C ASP A 138 19.42 2.54 7.84
N PRO A 139 20.18 2.74 6.75
CA PRO A 139 19.99 2.01 5.51
C PRO A 139 19.99 0.48 5.65
N ARG A 140 20.69 -0.05 6.67
CA ARG A 140 20.74 -1.49 6.97
C ARG A 140 19.39 -2.06 7.43
N LEU A 141 18.45 -1.21 7.83
CA LEU A 141 17.08 -1.61 8.10
C LEU A 141 16.33 -1.97 6.82
N LYS A 142 16.66 -1.33 5.67
CA LYS A 142 16.05 -1.65 4.37
C LYS A 142 16.38 -3.06 3.88
N ASP A 143 17.45 -3.66 4.39
CA ASP A 143 17.81 -5.06 4.10
C ASP A 143 16.93 -6.06 4.87
N VAL A 144 16.10 -5.59 5.81
CA VAL A 144 15.27 -6.40 6.72
C VAL A 144 13.80 -6.02 6.57
N ASN A 145 13.24 -6.19 5.38
CA ASN A 145 11.89 -5.73 5.04
C ASN A 145 10.76 -6.23 5.97
N TRP A 146 10.88 -7.44 6.52
CA TRP A 146 9.89 -7.97 7.49
C TRP A 146 9.82 -7.14 8.78
N ALA A 147 10.91 -6.47 9.17
CA ALA A 147 10.97 -5.71 10.40
C ALA A 147 10.14 -4.43 10.34
N ALA A 148 10.01 -3.81 9.16
CA ALA A 148 9.16 -2.64 9.02
C ALA A 148 7.70 -2.98 9.37
N GLU A 149 7.22 -4.14 8.92
CA GLU A 149 5.87 -4.62 9.25
C GLU A 149 5.72 -4.89 10.74
N ALA A 150 6.63 -5.68 11.31
CA ALA A 150 6.59 -6.02 12.73
C ALA A 150 6.57 -4.78 13.63
N LEU A 151 7.29 -3.73 13.24
CA LEU A 151 7.31 -2.44 13.95
C LEU A 151 6.00 -1.66 13.80
N LEU A 152 5.38 -1.70 12.62
CA LEU A 152 4.08 -1.05 12.43
C LEU A 152 2.96 -1.80 13.16
N ASP A 153 2.98 -3.14 13.14
CA ASP A 153 1.99 -3.97 13.83
C ASP A 153 2.16 -3.92 15.36
N ALA A 154 3.38 -3.76 15.85
CA ALA A 154 3.67 -3.58 17.27
C ALA A 154 3.43 -2.14 17.78
N THR A 155 2.85 -1.24 16.97
CA THR A 155 2.64 0.15 17.36
C THR A 155 1.77 0.23 18.63
N PRO A 156 2.28 0.79 19.74
CA PRO A 156 1.54 0.84 21.00
C PRO A 156 0.35 1.83 20.91
N PRO A 157 -0.68 1.67 21.78
CA PRO A 157 -1.75 2.64 21.90
C PRO A 157 -1.18 4.02 22.29
N GLY A 158 -1.24 4.98 21.36
CA GLY A 158 -0.62 6.30 21.50
C GLY A 158 0.60 6.56 20.59
N GLY A 159 1.02 5.57 19.79
CA GLY A 159 2.13 5.68 18.86
C GLY A 159 3.51 5.46 19.51
N TRP A 160 4.54 5.31 18.69
CA TRP A 160 5.91 5.14 19.18
C TRP A 160 6.43 6.45 19.82
N PRO A 161 7.18 6.37 20.94
CA PRO A 161 7.92 7.53 21.42
C PRO A 161 8.94 7.96 20.35
N ALA A 162 9.01 9.28 20.11
CA ALA A 162 9.90 9.83 19.10
C ALA A 162 11.36 9.43 19.37
N VAL A 163 12.08 8.98 18.33
CA VAL A 163 13.46 8.53 18.50
C VAL A 163 14.35 9.69 18.95
N PRO A 164 15.13 9.56 20.03
CA PRO A 164 16.09 10.56 20.44
C PRO A 164 17.07 10.89 19.29
N GLY A 165 17.18 12.18 18.94
CA GLY A 165 18.06 12.63 17.86
C GLY A 165 17.54 12.42 16.43
N GLY A 166 16.35 11.83 16.26
CA GLY A 166 15.68 11.73 14.96
C GLY A 166 16.31 10.71 13.99
N TRP A 167 17.14 9.78 14.46
CA TRP A 167 17.70 8.71 13.64
C TRP A 167 17.29 7.34 14.19
N LEU A 168 16.50 6.59 13.41
CA LEU A 168 16.10 5.24 13.75
C LEU A 168 17.20 4.24 13.36
N SER A 169 17.96 3.77 14.35
CA SER A 169 19.00 2.77 14.17
C SER A 169 18.44 1.35 14.25
N ARG A 170 19.12 0.39 13.61
CA ARG A 170 18.73 -1.03 13.70
C ARG A 170 18.69 -1.56 15.14
N GLN A 171 19.64 -1.14 15.97
CA GLN A 171 19.69 -1.54 17.37
C GLN A 171 18.48 -0.97 18.13
N TYR A 172 18.14 0.29 17.91
CA TYR A 172 16.98 0.89 18.58
C TYR A 172 15.66 0.25 18.17
N ALA A 173 15.51 -0.10 16.89
CA ALA A 173 14.28 -0.65 16.34
C ALA A 173 14.04 -2.13 16.69
N LEU A 174 15.09 -2.93 16.87
CA LEU A 174 14.97 -4.40 17.00
C LEU A 174 15.42 -4.95 18.36
N THR A 175 15.39 -4.11 19.40
CA THR A 175 15.63 -4.53 20.80
C THR A 175 14.31 -4.85 21.47
#